data_AF-A0A258L3T7-F1
#
_entry.id   AF-A0A258L3T7-F1
#
_cell.length_a   1.000
_cell.length_b   1.000
_cell.length_c   1.000
_cell.angle_alpha   90.00
_cell.angle_beta   90.00
_cell.angle_gamma   90.00
#
_symmetry.space_group_name_H-M   'P 1'
#
loop_
_entity.id
_entity.type
_entity.pdbx_description
1 polymer ?
#
loop_
_entity_poly.entity_id
_entity_poly.type
_entity_poly.pdbx_seq_one_letter_code
_entity_poly.pdbx_strand_id
1 'polypeptide(L)'
;AKKIWNNYLSRIVIDADARQKTIFYSSMYRLFIQPSNIADVDGKYRGADDSIRIAKNGEYYSTLSLWDTYRAANPLYTLIAPERVNGIVNTLIEHSKAAGFLPIWTAWGQDNYCMIGNHAIPVIADAYMKGFKGFDANAALEQMIQSTTQNHINSNWNLLEKYGYYPFDSLDNEAVSRTLEHGVDDYCIALMADKMGEKALANKYYHRASYYKNLFDTSTKQMRGKDSRGQWRTPFNPLMATSPMNNPGDYTEANAWQYFWTPAQFDITGMTQLLKGKKGLTNQLDSFFTINALNPNKHLGQEAMIGQYAHGNEPSHHIAYLYAFSDKPQKGKALITQIYQQFYGDGPTGMIGNDDCGQMSAWYIFTTLGFYPVNPVNGDFVLGLPQVRHAQVHLGDQKLLSIENQIKNHQGIAKFNQKTIHTAISYNNLLQGGNLVFQ
;
A
#
# COMPACT_ATOMS: atom_id res chain seq x y z
N ALA A 1 -28.03 -7.33 -12.26
CA ALA A 1 -27.38 -6.53 -11.19
C ALA A 1 -27.35 -7.26 -9.83
N LYS A 2 -28.45 -7.41 -9.09
CA LYS A 2 -28.46 -7.96 -7.71
C LYS A 2 -27.71 -9.29 -7.53
N LYS A 3 -27.88 -10.26 -8.45
CA LYS A 3 -27.16 -11.54 -8.42
C LYS A 3 -25.63 -11.38 -8.52
N ILE A 4 -25.16 -10.44 -9.35
CA ILE A 4 -23.73 -10.15 -9.52
C ILE A 4 -23.17 -9.56 -8.23
N TRP A 5 -23.85 -8.57 -7.65
CA TRP A 5 -23.45 -7.99 -6.38
C TRP A 5 -23.41 -9.02 -5.25
N ASN A 6 -24.46 -9.85 -5.13
CA ASN A 6 -24.48 -10.91 -4.12
C ASN A 6 -23.31 -11.89 -4.28
N ASN A 7 -22.87 -12.19 -5.50
CA ASN A 7 -21.71 -13.06 -5.75
C ASN A 7 -20.38 -12.46 -5.26
N TYR A 8 -20.20 -11.14 -5.32
CA TYR A 8 -19.02 -10.46 -4.78
C TYR A 8 -19.12 -10.27 -3.27
N LEU A 9 -20.27 -9.79 -2.78
CA LEU A 9 -20.49 -9.53 -1.36
C LEU A 9 -20.49 -10.81 -0.52
N SER A 10 -20.85 -11.96 -1.08
CA SER A 10 -20.80 -13.25 -0.36
C SER A 10 -19.41 -13.88 -0.29
N ARG A 11 -18.36 -13.26 -0.88
CA ARG A 11 -17.00 -13.80 -0.81
C ARG A 11 -16.39 -13.70 0.58
N ILE A 12 -16.91 -12.78 1.39
CA ILE A 12 -16.61 -12.70 2.82
C ILE A 12 -17.94 -12.65 3.58
N VAL A 13 -18.10 -13.55 4.54
CA VAL A 13 -19.25 -13.57 5.46
C VAL A 13 -18.75 -13.22 6.86
N ILE A 14 -19.38 -12.27 7.54
CA ILE A 14 -19.02 -11.87 8.90
C ILE A 14 -20.17 -12.08 9.89
N ASP A 15 -19.83 -12.56 11.09
CA ASP A 15 -20.72 -12.55 12.25
C ASP A 15 -20.56 -11.24 13.02
N ALA A 16 -21.53 -10.36 12.84
CA ALA A 16 -21.52 -8.98 13.29
C ALA A 16 -22.95 -8.43 13.40
N ASP A 17 -23.11 -7.34 14.16
CA ASP A 17 -24.37 -6.62 14.24
C ASP A 17 -24.73 -5.91 12.91
N ALA A 18 -25.96 -5.38 12.84
CA ALA A 18 -26.47 -4.74 11.62
C ALA A 18 -25.66 -3.50 11.19
N ARG A 19 -25.13 -2.74 12.17
CA ARG A 19 -24.34 -1.54 11.90
C ARG A 19 -23.00 -1.91 11.27
N GLN A 20 -22.27 -2.84 11.90
CA GLN A 20 -20.98 -3.29 11.41
C GLN A 20 -21.10 -4.00 10.05
N LYS A 21 -22.17 -4.77 9.82
CA LYS A 21 -22.48 -5.33 8.50
C LYS A 21 -22.73 -4.26 7.44
N THR A 22 -23.45 -3.19 7.78
CA THR A 22 -23.68 -2.06 6.87
C THR A 22 -22.37 -1.43 6.43
N ILE A 23 -21.47 -1.14 7.37
CA ILE A 23 -20.15 -0.56 7.06
C ILE A 23 -19.34 -1.53 6.20
N PHE A 24 -19.24 -2.80 6.60
CA PHE A 24 -18.44 -3.80 5.92
C PHE A 24 -18.87 -4.05 4.47
N TYR A 25 -20.16 -4.30 4.23
CA TYR A 25 -20.65 -4.57 2.88
C TYR A 25 -20.72 -3.30 2.01
N SER A 26 -20.85 -2.10 2.61
CA SER A 26 -20.66 -0.84 1.88
C SER A 26 -19.21 -0.64 1.46
N SER A 27 -18.25 -1.01 2.32
CA SER A 27 -16.83 -1.01 1.96
C SER A 27 -16.50 -2.04 0.88
N MET A 28 -17.07 -3.25 0.92
CA MET A 28 -16.93 -4.20 -0.19
C MET A 28 -17.55 -3.67 -1.49
N TYR A 29 -18.70 -3.00 -1.43
CA TYR A 29 -19.30 -2.35 -2.59
C TYR A 29 -18.36 -1.29 -3.19
N ARG A 30 -17.84 -0.38 -2.34
CA ARG A 30 -16.90 0.69 -2.73
C ARG A 30 -15.60 0.14 -3.30
N LEU A 31 -15.10 -0.96 -2.76
CA LEU A 31 -13.95 -1.66 -3.33
C LEU A 31 -14.21 -2.11 -4.77
N PHE A 32 -15.39 -2.67 -5.09
CA PHE A 32 -15.64 -3.31 -6.39
C PHE A 32 -16.18 -2.41 -7.51
N ILE A 33 -16.45 -1.14 -7.23
CA ILE A 33 -16.87 -0.17 -8.27
C ILE A 33 -15.69 0.31 -9.14
N GLN A 34 -14.44 0.05 -8.75
CA GLN A 34 -13.23 0.25 -9.56
C GLN A 34 -12.22 -0.91 -9.36
N PRO A 35 -11.23 -1.08 -10.25
CA PRO A 35 -11.11 -0.44 -11.55
C PRO A 35 -12.23 -0.89 -12.50
N SER A 36 -12.69 0.01 -13.37
CA SER A 36 -13.71 -0.27 -14.38
C SER A 36 -13.07 -0.88 -15.63
N ASN A 37 -13.74 -1.83 -16.27
CA ASN A 37 -13.33 -2.26 -17.61
C ASN A 37 -13.85 -1.23 -18.63
N ILE A 38 -12.94 -0.57 -19.34
CA ILE A 38 -13.26 0.42 -20.39
C ILE A 38 -13.14 -0.16 -21.80
N ALA A 39 -12.84 -1.45 -21.95
CA ALA A 39 -12.94 -2.13 -23.22
C ALA A 39 -14.40 -2.37 -23.60
N ASP A 40 -14.72 -2.16 -24.87
CA ASP A 40 -16.01 -2.50 -25.47
C ASP A 40 -16.18 -4.03 -25.56
N VAL A 41 -17.40 -4.47 -25.85
CA VAL A 41 -17.75 -5.91 -25.95
C VAL A 41 -16.97 -6.67 -27.02
N ASP A 42 -16.41 -5.97 -28.01
CA ASP A 42 -15.52 -6.54 -29.04
C ASP A 42 -14.03 -6.45 -28.66
N GLY A 43 -13.73 -6.07 -27.41
CA GLY A 43 -12.40 -5.94 -26.85
C GLY A 43 -11.67 -4.66 -27.25
N LYS A 44 -12.28 -3.77 -28.03
CA LYS A 44 -11.63 -2.49 -28.40
C LYS A 44 -11.57 -1.55 -27.20
N TYR A 45 -10.49 -0.81 -27.10
CA TYR A 45 -10.32 0.24 -26.10
C TYR A 45 -9.53 1.41 -26.68
N ARG A 46 -9.67 2.59 -26.08
CA ARG A 46 -8.82 3.76 -26.33
C ARG A 46 -7.56 3.64 -25.48
N GLY A 47 -6.40 3.47 -26.12
CA GLY A 47 -5.12 3.39 -25.42
C GLY A 47 -4.64 4.74 -24.88
N ALA A 48 -3.58 4.71 -24.07
CA ALA A 48 -2.94 5.90 -23.51
C ALA A 48 -2.38 6.87 -24.58
N ASP A 49 -2.17 6.38 -25.81
CA ASP A 49 -1.73 7.13 -26.98
C ASP A 49 -2.89 7.58 -27.89
N ASP A 50 -4.12 7.54 -27.40
CA ASP A 50 -5.38 7.79 -28.14
C ASP A 50 -5.67 6.87 -29.33
N SER A 51 -4.82 5.86 -29.58
CA SER A 51 -5.07 4.85 -30.59
C SER A 51 -6.14 3.86 -30.13
N ILE A 52 -6.99 3.40 -31.05
CA ILE A 52 -7.88 2.26 -30.79
C ILE A 52 -7.08 0.97 -30.91
N ARG A 53 -7.09 0.17 -29.85
CA ARG A 53 -6.39 -1.13 -29.76
C ARG A 53 -7.38 -2.20 -29.32
N ILE A 54 -7.01 -3.48 -29.48
CA ILE A 54 -7.83 -4.63 -29.05
C ILE A 54 -7.15 -5.30 -27.87
N ALA A 55 -7.85 -5.42 -26.74
CA ALA A 55 -7.39 -6.12 -25.56
C ALA A 55 -7.45 -7.64 -25.81
N LYS A 56 -6.30 -8.33 -25.73
CA LYS A 56 -6.20 -9.77 -26.06
C LYS A 56 -7.10 -10.65 -25.18
N ASN A 57 -7.34 -10.23 -23.95
CA ASN A 57 -8.21 -10.88 -22.97
C ASN A 57 -9.61 -10.25 -22.88
N GLY A 58 -9.94 -9.29 -23.75
CA GLY A 58 -11.22 -8.58 -23.74
C GLY A 58 -11.39 -7.55 -22.61
N GLU A 59 -10.32 -7.23 -21.89
CA GLU A 59 -10.38 -6.32 -20.74
C GLU A 59 -9.24 -5.29 -20.80
N TYR A 60 -9.58 -4.03 -20.57
CA TYR A 60 -8.62 -2.95 -20.35
C TYR A 60 -9.18 -2.04 -19.25
N TYR A 61 -8.43 -1.86 -18.17
CA TYR A 61 -8.95 -1.28 -16.93
C TYR A 61 -8.59 0.20 -16.74
N SER A 62 -9.55 0.97 -16.24
CA SER A 62 -9.39 2.31 -15.67
C SER A 62 -10.58 2.58 -14.76
N THR A 63 -10.60 3.39 -13.72
CA THR A 63 -9.59 4.25 -13.10
C THR A 63 -8.57 3.45 -12.30
N LEU A 64 -7.29 3.80 -12.42
CA LEU A 64 -6.20 3.18 -11.69
C LEU A 64 -5.58 4.21 -10.73
N SER A 65 -6.04 4.24 -9.47
CA SER A 65 -5.51 5.12 -8.41
C SER A 65 -4.36 4.45 -7.68
N LEU A 66 -3.20 4.34 -8.33
CA LEU A 66 -2.19 3.37 -7.93
C LEU A 66 -1.44 3.79 -6.67
N TRP A 67 -1.25 5.10 -6.43
CA TRP A 67 -0.63 5.60 -5.19
C TRP A 67 -1.35 5.12 -3.93
N ASP A 68 -2.66 4.92 -4.02
CA ASP A 68 -3.48 4.43 -2.91
C ASP A 68 -3.60 2.91 -2.96
N THR A 69 -4.09 2.41 -4.09
CA THR A 69 -4.61 1.06 -4.21
C THR A 69 -3.54 -0.02 -4.17
N TYR A 70 -2.25 0.29 -4.37
CA TYR A 70 -1.17 -0.69 -4.21
C TYR A 70 -1.05 -1.20 -2.76
N ARG A 71 -1.49 -0.38 -1.78
CA ARG A 71 -1.27 -0.61 -0.35
C ARG A 71 -2.21 -1.66 0.22
N ALA A 72 -3.48 -1.67 -0.17
CA ALA A 72 -4.47 -2.63 0.33
C ALA A 72 -5.47 -3.11 -0.72
N ALA A 73 -6.02 -2.24 -1.57
CA ALA A 73 -7.06 -2.66 -2.53
C ALA A 73 -6.57 -3.74 -3.51
N ASN A 74 -5.42 -3.55 -4.16
CA ASN A 74 -4.83 -4.55 -5.05
C ASN A 74 -4.44 -5.84 -4.32
N PRO A 75 -3.74 -5.79 -3.16
CA PRO A 75 -3.52 -6.98 -2.35
C PRO A 75 -4.81 -7.74 -2.00
N LEU A 76 -5.92 -7.03 -1.72
CA LEU A 76 -7.20 -7.64 -1.41
C LEU A 76 -7.81 -8.33 -2.64
N TYR A 77 -7.71 -7.75 -3.84
CA TYR A 77 -8.13 -8.42 -5.08
C TYR A 77 -7.42 -9.76 -5.28
N THR A 78 -6.15 -9.89 -4.90
CA THR A 78 -5.45 -11.19 -5.00
C THR A 78 -6.07 -12.29 -4.13
N LEU A 79 -6.80 -11.94 -3.07
CA LEU A 79 -7.47 -12.91 -2.18
C LEU A 79 -8.91 -13.16 -2.59
N ILE A 80 -9.66 -12.10 -2.87
CA ILE A 80 -11.11 -12.18 -3.00
C ILE A 80 -11.61 -11.84 -4.40
N ALA A 81 -10.76 -11.49 -5.35
CA ALA A 81 -11.12 -11.34 -6.77
C ALA A 81 -9.97 -11.70 -7.72
N PRO A 82 -9.39 -12.91 -7.57
CA PRO A 82 -8.22 -13.32 -8.33
C PRO A 82 -8.49 -13.32 -9.85
N GLU A 83 -9.75 -13.46 -10.27
CA GLU A 83 -10.12 -13.43 -11.69
C GLU A 83 -9.83 -12.08 -12.36
N ARG A 84 -9.77 -10.97 -11.62
CA ARG A 84 -9.49 -9.63 -12.16
C ARG A 84 -8.00 -9.31 -12.25
N VAL A 85 -7.17 -9.98 -11.46
CA VAL A 85 -5.76 -9.61 -11.25
C VAL A 85 -4.96 -9.66 -12.56
N ASN A 86 -5.11 -10.73 -13.35
CA ASN A 86 -4.39 -10.85 -14.62
C ASN A 86 -4.80 -9.76 -15.62
N GLY A 87 -6.08 -9.39 -15.66
CA GLY A 87 -6.58 -8.34 -16.56
C GLY A 87 -6.07 -6.95 -16.18
N ILE A 88 -5.99 -6.66 -14.88
CA ILE A 88 -5.37 -5.44 -14.35
C ILE A 88 -3.89 -5.41 -14.73
N VAL A 89 -3.12 -6.47 -14.47
CA VAL A 89 -1.68 -6.49 -14.79
C VAL A 89 -1.41 -6.36 -16.29
N ASN A 90 -2.18 -7.04 -17.14
CA ASN A 90 -2.08 -6.86 -18.60
C ASN A 90 -2.38 -5.41 -19.01
N THR A 91 -3.36 -4.75 -18.37
CA THR A 91 -3.64 -3.33 -18.62
C THR A 91 -2.42 -2.46 -18.31
N LEU A 92 -1.74 -2.68 -17.17
CA LEU A 92 -0.54 -1.92 -16.79
C LEU A 92 0.56 -2.07 -17.85
N ILE A 93 0.80 -3.31 -18.30
CA ILE A 93 1.82 -3.62 -19.32
C ILE A 93 1.46 -2.97 -20.66
N GLU A 94 0.22 -3.08 -21.12
CA GLU A 94 -0.22 -2.50 -22.40
C GLU A 94 -0.27 -0.96 -22.35
N HIS A 95 -0.61 -0.37 -21.21
CA HIS A 95 -0.46 1.06 -20.98
C HIS A 95 1.01 1.48 -21.16
N SER A 96 1.95 0.77 -20.53
CA SER A 96 3.38 1.09 -20.63
C SER A 96 3.92 1.02 -22.05
N LYS A 97 3.51 0.03 -22.84
CA LYS A 97 3.87 -0.07 -24.26
C LYS A 97 3.34 1.09 -25.10
N ALA A 98 2.21 1.68 -24.74
CA ALA A 98 1.62 2.80 -25.44
C ALA A 98 2.18 4.16 -24.98
N ALA A 99 2.32 4.35 -23.66
CA ALA A 99 2.75 5.62 -23.05
C ALA A 99 4.28 5.77 -22.90
N GLY A 100 5.01 4.65 -22.90
CA GLY A 100 6.47 4.62 -22.68
C GLY A 100 6.89 4.40 -21.21
N PHE A 101 5.95 4.41 -20.27
CA PHE A 101 6.15 4.14 -18.84
C PHE A 101 4.85 3.57 -18.24
N LEU A 102 4.96 2.78 -17.18
CA LEU A 102 3.81 2.22 -16.46
C LEU A 102 2.93 3.34 -15.90
N PRO A 103 1.60 3.14 -15.81
CA PRO A 103 0.71 4.21 -15.36
C PRO A 103 1.01 4.64 -13.93
N ILE A 104 0.94 5.94 -13.69
CA ILE A 104 1.02 6.57 -12.36
C ILE A 104 -0.40 6.66 -11.78
N TRP A 105 -1.29 7.34 -12.51
CA TRP A 105 -2.71 7.39 -12.23
C TRP A 105 -3.47 7.43 -13.54
N THR A 106 -4.52 6.63 -13.70
CA THR A 106 -5.33 6.74 -14.92
C THR A 106 -6.76 7.16 -14.68
N ALA A 107 -7.21 8.13 -15.48
CA ALA A 107 -8.63 8.38 -15.76
C ALA A 107 -8.90 8.03 -17.21
N TRP A 108 -9.88 7.17 -17.46
CA TRP A 108 -10.35 6.84 -18.80
C TRP A 108 -9.25 6.33 -19.75
N GLY A 109 -8.30 5.57 -19.20
CA GLY A 109 -7.18 4.96 -19.95
C GLY A 109 -5.96 5.86 -20.16
N GLN A 110 -6.05 7.16 -19.82
CA GLN A 110 -4.95 8.12 -19.94
C GLN A 110 -4.34 8.45 -18.57
N ASP A 111 -3.04 8.74 -18.56
CA ASP A 111 -2.34 9.16 -17.35
C ASP A 111 -2.62 10.63 -17.01
N ASN A 112 -2.84 10.95 -15.74
CA ASN A 112 -2.91 12.34 -15.25
C ASN A 112 -1.81 12.67 -14.22
N TYR A 113 -0.90 11.73 -13.97
CA TYR A 113 0.32 11.85 -13.18
C TYR A 113 0.13 12.02 -11.67
N CYS A 114 -1.05 11.66 -11.16
CA CYS A 114 -1.42 11.70 -9.74
C CYS A 114 -0.96 10.42 -8.97
N MET A 115 -0.24 10.42 -7.87
CA MET A 115 0.43 11.48 -7.16
C MET A 115 1.93 11.40 -7.48
N ILE A 116 2.65 10.58 -6.73
CA ILE A 116 4.09 10.32 -6.87
C ILE A 116 4.35 8.82 -6.99
N GLY A 117 5.62 8.45 -7.20
CA GLY A 117 6.02 7.04 -7.32
C GLY A 117 5.62 6.41 -8.65
N ASN A 118 5.91 5.12 -8.82
CA ASN A 118 5.58 4.33 -10.02
C ASN A 118 4.81 3.07 -9.62
N HIS A 119 3.70 3.25 -8.90
CA HIS A 119 3.06 2.21 -8.11
C HIS A 119 2.23 1.16 -8.87
N ALA A 120 2.29 1.17 -10.20
CA ALA A 120 2.00 -0.03 -11.00
C ALA A 120 2.98 -1.17 -10.67
N ILE A 121 4.23 -0.84 -10.30
CA ILE A 121 5.32 -1.78 -10.04
C ILE A 121 4.99 -2.74 -8.88
N PRO A 122 4.60 -2.28 -7.67
CA PRO A 122 4.15 -3.17 -6.60
C PRO A 122 2.96 -4.05 -6.98
N VAL A 123 2.01 -3.55 -7.77
CA VAL A 123 0.84 -4.34 -8.20
C VAL A 123 1.24 -5.50 -9.12
N ILE A 124 2.13 -5.24 -10.08
CA ILE A 124 2.70 -6.27 -10.97
C ILE A 124 3.49 -7.30 -10.15
N ALA A 125 4.40 -6.81 -9.30
CA ALA A 125 5.28 -7.66 -8.53
C ALA A 125 4.47 -8.53 -7.55
N ASP A 126 3.44 -8.00 -6.88
CA ASP A 126 2.61 -8.76 -5.94
C ASP A 126 1.89 -9.91 -6.65
N ALA A 127 1.28 -9.65 -7.81
CA ALA A 127 0.67 -10.68 -8.63
C ALA A 127 1.67 -11.77 -9.04
N TYR A 128 2.87 -11.39 -9.49
CA TYR A 128 3.91 -12.36 -9.86
C TYR A 128 4.43 -13.17 -8.65
N MET A 129 4.63 -12.50 -7.50
CA MET A 129 5.10 -13.13 -6.28
C MET A 129 4.10 -14.15 -5.75
N LYS A 130 2.80 -13.86 -5.86
CA LYS A 130 1.68 -14.74 -5.50
C LYS A 130 1.34 -15.81 -6.53
N GLY A 131 2.03 -15.83 -7.67
CA GLY A 131 1.97 -16.93 -8.64
C GLY A 131 0.89 -16.80 -9.71
N PHE A 132 0.37 -15.59 -9.95
CA PHE A 132 -0.48 -15.31 -11.10
C PHE A 132 0.34 -15.46 -12.40
N LYS A 133 -0.27 -16.08 -13.43
CA LYS A 133 0.40 -16.47 -14.69
C LYS A 133 -0.31 -15.99 -15.95
N GLY A 134 -1.37 -15.18 -15.82
CA GLY A 134 -2.17 -14.71 -16.97
C GLY A 134 -1.57 -13.51 -17.71
N PHE A 135 -0.30 -13.19 -17.48
CA PHE A 135 0.45 -12.11 -18.11
C PHE A 135 1.89 -12.55 -18.38
N ASP A 136 2.56 -11.89 -19.31
CA ASP A 136 3.96 -12.15 -19.63
C ASP A 136 4.89 -11.53 -18.57
N ALA A 137 5.51 -12.37 -17.75
CA ALA A 137 6.38 -11.93 -16.66
C ALA A 137 7.67 -11.25 -17.15
N ASN A 138 8.21 -11.64 -18.31
CA ASN A 138 9.40 -11.00 -18.88
C ASN A 138 9.05 -9.61 -19.39
N ALA A 139 7.94 -9.49 -20.14
CA ALA A 139 7.45 -8.19 -20.58
C ALA A 139 7.11 -7.29 -19.38
N ALA A 140 6.51 -7.85 -18.32
CA ALA A 140 6.21 -7.11 -17.10
C ALA A 140 7.48 -6.53 -16.45
N LEU A 141 8.51 -7.36 -16.23
CA LEU A 141 9.78 -6.90 -15.67
C LEU A 141 10.46 -5.85 -16.57
N GLU A 142 10.43 -6.05 -17.89
CA GLU A 142 10.95 -5.08 -18.87
C GLU A 142 10.27 -3.71 -18.73
N GLN A 143 8.94 -3.66 -18.65
CA GLN A 143 8.20 -2.41 -18.48
C GLN A 143 8.47 -1.76 -17.11
N MET A 144 8.67 -2.55 -16.04
CA MET A 144 9.08 -2.02 -14.73
C MET A 144 10.47 -1.37 -14.79
N ILE A 145 11.43 -1.99 -15.49
CA ILE A 145 12.78 -1.42 -15.70
C ILE A 145 12.71 -0.16 -16.56
N GLN A 146 11.95 -0.18 -17.66
CA GLN A 146 11.79 0.97 -18.55
C GLN A 146 11.26 2.19 -17.79
N SER A 147 10.24 1.99 -16.96
CA SER A 147 9.62 3.04 -16.13
C SER A 147 10.55 3.58 -15.05
N THR A 148 11.64 2.88 -14.72
CA THR A 148 12.58 3.26 -13.66
C THR A 148 13.99 3.60 -14.15
N THR A 149 14.15 3.73 -15.47
CA THR A 149 15.41 4.08 -16.14
C THR A 149 15.26 5.25 -17.11
N GLN A 150 14.08 5.45 -17.71
CA GLN A 150 13.79 6.60 -18.56
C GLN A 150 13.11 7.71 -17.76
N ASN A 151 13.65 8.92 -17.84
CA ASN A 151 13.05 10.07 -17.17
C ASN A 151 11.65 10.35 -17.75
N HIS A 152 10.69 10.57 -16.86
CA HIS A 152 9.35 11.05 -17.19
C HIS A 152 8.88 12.01 -16.11
N ILE A 153 7.67 12.54 -16.24
CA ILE A 153 7.12 13.51 -15.28
C ILE A 153 7.17 12.95 -13.84
N ASN A 154 7.56 13.82 -12.90
CA ASN A 154 7.78 13.52 -11.48
C ASN A 154 8.84 12.44 -11.16
N SER A 155 9.55 11.89 -12.15
CA SER A 155 10.57 10.84 -11.98
C SER A 155 11.84 11.14 -12.80
N ASN A 156 12.85 11.72 -12.14
CA ASN A 156 14.15 12.02 -12.74
C ASN A 156 15.22 11.01 -12.26
N TRP A 157 15.22 9.82 -12.84
CA TRP A 157 16.12 8.72 -12.47
C TRP A 157 17.60 9.10 -12.54
N ASN A 158 17.98 9.99 -13.47
CA ASN A 158 19.36 10.51 -13.53
C ASN A 158 19.77 11.25 -12.25
N LEU A 159 18.87 12.03 -11.64
CA LEU A 159 19.15 12.68 -10.35
C LEU A 159 19.21 11.64 -9.22
N LEU A 160 18.23 10.72 -9.17
CA LEU A 160 18.18 9.70 -8.13
C LEU A 160 19.44 8.82 -8.14
N GLU A 161 19.88 8.35 -9.31
CA GLU A 161 21.09 7.52 -9.45
C GLU A 161 22.38 8.31 -9.15
N LYS A 162 22.43 9.60 -9.51
CA LYS A 162 23.61 10.45 -9.26
C LYS A 162 23.83 10.72 -7.77
N TYR A 163 22.77 11.01 -7.03
CA TYR A 163 22.87 11.48 -5.64
C TYR A 163 22.52 10.40 -4.60
N GLY A 164 21.82 9.33 -5.00
CA GLY A 164 21.26 8.35 -4.06
C GLY A 164 20.09 8.90 -3.24
N TYR A 165 19.47 9.99 -3.69
CA TYR A 165 18.26 10.63 -3.19
C TYR A 165 17.89 11.75 -4.18
N TYR A 166 16.69 12.29 -4.09
CA TYR A 166 16.37 13.53 -4.81
C TYR A 166 16.81 14.76 -4.02
N PRO A 167 17.70 15.61 -4.57
CA PRO A 167 18.04 16.86 -3.92
C PRO A 167 16.91 17.87 -4.00
N PHE A 168 16.55 18.48 -2.88
CA PHE A 168 15.37 19.36 -2.81
C PHE A 168 15.54 20.68 -3.58
N ASP A 169 16.76 21.08 -3.89
CA ASP A 169 17.13 22.26 -4.69
C ASP A 169 17.19 21.96 -6.19
N SER A 170 16.98 20.70 -6.59
CA SER A 170 17.02 20.22 -7.98
C SER A 170 15.67 19.68 -8.46
N LEU A 171 14.63 19.78 -7.63
CA LEU A 171 13.25 19.40 -7.92
C LEU A 171 12.29 20.54 -7.61
N ASP A 172 11.06 20.42 -8.10
CA ASP A 172 9.95 21.33 -7.86
C ASP A 172 9.37 21.22 -6.44
N ASN A 173 9.26 20.00 -5.90
CA ASN A 173 8.73 19.68 -4.57
C ASN A 173 8.96 18.18 -4.22
N GLU A 174 8.51 17.76 -3.02
CA GLU A 174 8.29 16.37 -2.61
C GLU A 174 9.53 15.45 -2.63
N ALA A 175 10.72 16.05 -2.54
CA ALA A 175 11.98 15.35 -2.71
C ALA A 175 12.15 14.14 -1.76
N VAL A 176 11.69 14.26 -0.50
CA VAL A 176 11.78 13.16 0.47
C VAL A 176 10.75 12.09 0.14
N SER A 177 9.48 12.45 -0.03
CA SER A 177 8.42 11.48 -0.34
C SER A 177 8.71 10.67 -1.60
N ARG A 178 9.12 11.34 -2.69
CA ARG A 178 9.50 10.68 -3.96
C ARG A 178 10.69 9.73 -3.76
N THR A 179 11.72 10.14 -3.00
CA THR A 179 12.87 9.26 -2.71
C THR A 179 12.45 8.01 -1.93
N LEU A 180 11.59 8.17 -0.92
CA LEU A 180 11.18 7.06 -0.05
C LEU A 180 10.25 6.08 -0.78
N GLU A 181 9.32 6.58 -1.58
CA GLU A 181 8.34 5.75 -2.29
C GLU A 181 8.93 5.06 -3.53
N HIS A 182 9.89 5.67 -4.24
CA HIS A 182 10.68 4.93 -5.22
C HIS A 182 11.49 3.80 -4.59
N GLY A 183 11.83 3.88 -3.30
CA GLY A 183 12.42 2.76 -2.58
C GLY A 183 11.50 1.54 -2.49
N VAL A 184 10.18 1.77 -2.39
CA VAL A 184 9.16 0.69 -2.44
C VAL A 184 9.14 0.06 -3.84
N ASP A 185 9.11 0.90 -4.87
CA ASP A 185 9.08 0.45 -6.28
C ASP A 185 10.35 -0.34 -6.63
N ASP A 186 11.53 0.18 -6.29
CA ASP A 186 12.82 -0.46 -6.54
C ASP A 186 12.92 -1.80 -5.79
N TYR A 187 12.43 -1.90 -4.56
CA TYR A 187 12.39 -3.18 -3.84
C TYR A 187 11.52 -4.22 -4.56
N CYS A 188 10.37 -3.80 -5.11
CA CYS A 188 9.48 -4.68 -5.85
C CYS A 188 10.12 -5.21 -7.14
N ILE A 189 10.85 -4.36 -7.87
CA ILE A 189 11.65 -4.80 -9.03
C ILE A 189 12.71 -5.79 -8.59
N ALA A 190 13.45 -5.49 -7.52
CA ALA A 190 14.50 -6.35 -7.02
C ALA A 190 13.99 -7.74 -6.65
N LEU A 191 12.84 -7.82 -5.96
CA LEU A 191 12.24 -9.08 -5.53
C LEU A 191 11.77 -9.93 -6.72
N MET A 192 11.14 -9.31 -7.71
CA MET A 192 10.70 -10.00 -8.93
C MET A 192 11.91 -10.49 -9.75
N ALA A 193 12.90 -9.63 -10.00
CA ALA A 193 14.14 -9.98 -10.68
C ALA A 193 14.87 -11.14 -9.98
N ASP A 194 14.94 -11.12 -8.64
CA ASP A 194 15.61 -12.17 -7.86
C ASP A 194 14.93 -13.53 -8.02
N LYS A 195 13.59 -13.55 -8.01
CA LYS A 195 12.76 -14.75 -8.24
C LYS A 195 12.86 -15.26 -9.68
N MET A 196 13.09 -14.38 -10.65
CA MET A 196 13.33 -14.72 -12.06
C MET A 196 14.78 -15.19 -12.32
N GLY A 197 15.69 -15.05 -11.36
CA GLY A 197 17.09 -15.45 -11.49
C GLY A 197 18.02 -14.34 -11.98
N GLU A 198 17.52 -13.13 -12.17
CA GLU A 198 18.26 -11.95 -12.65
C GLU A 198 19.05 -11.28 -11.50
N LYS A 199 20.04 -12.01 -10.94
CA LYS A 199 20.72 -11.61 -9.69
C LYS A 199 21.44 -10.25 -9.76
N ALA A 200 22.06 -9.92 -10.90
CA ALA A 200 22.75 -8.63 -11.06
C ALA A 200 21.74 -7.47 -11.03
N LEU A 201 20.61 -7.64 -11.71
CA LEU A 201 19.51 -6.68 -11.72
C LEU A 201 18.90 -6.52 -10.32
N ALA A 202 18.63 -7.64 -9.64
CA ALA A 202 18.12 -7.65 -8.28
C ALA A 202 19.04 -6.86 -7.32
N ASN A 203 20.35 -7.11 -7.38
CA ASN A 203 21.32 -6.40 -6.55
C ASN A 203 21.35 -4.88 -6.84
N LYS A 204 21.24 -4.46 -8.11
CA LYS A 204 21.13 -3.04 -8.47
C LYS A 204 19.93 -2.39 -7.78
N TYR A 205 18.76 -3.01 -7.87
CA TYR A 205 17.53 -2.44 -7.33
C TYR A 205 17.43 -2.55 -5.81
N TYR A 206 17.96 -3.61 -5.17
CA TYR A 206 18.09 -3.64 -3.70
C TYR A 206 18.99 -2.52 -3.18
N HIS A 207 20.08 -2.20 -3.91
CA HIS A 207 20.92 -1.07 -3.56
C HIS A 207 20.17 0.26 -3.69
N ARG A 208 19.46 0.50 -4.80
CA ARG A 208 18.63 1.72 -4.95
C ARG A 208 17.52 1.82 -3.91
N ALA A 209 16.83 0.72 -3.60
CA ALA A 209 15.81 0.67 -2.54
C ALA A 209 16.36 1.11 -1.18
N SER A 210 17.66 0.94 -0.93
CA SER A 210 18.31 1.35 0.32
C SER A 210 18.62 2.86 0.43
N TYR A 211 18.37 3.65 -0.61
CA TYR A 211 18.64 5.10 -0.66
C TYR A 211 17.92 5.92 0.40
N TYR A 212 16.83 5.42 0.98
CA TYR A 212 16.19 6.07 2.13
C TYR A 212 17.17 6.33 3.30
N LYS A 213 18.20 5.49 3.46
CA LYS A 213 19.25 5.64 4.49
C LYS A 213 20.04 6.94 4.32
N ASN A 214 20.14 7.48 3.11
CA ASN A 214 20.84 8.73 2.83
C ASN A 214 20.11 9.96 3.38
N LEU A 215 18.81 9.85 3.65
CA LEU A 215 17.96 10.93 4.16
C LEU A 215 17.68 10.81 5.67
N PHE A 216 18.17 9.79 6.36
CA PHE A 216 18.00 9.68 7.81
C PHE A 216 18.93 10.64 8.56
N ASP A 217 18.37 11.74 9.07
CA ASP A 217 19.08 12.71 9.89
C ASP A 217 19.08 12.25 11.35
N THR A 218 20.23 11.83 11.85
CA THR A 218 20.39 11.32 13.22
C THR A 218 20.16 12.37 14.30
N SER A 219 20.28 13.67 13.98
CA SER A 219 20.06 14.75 14.93
C SER A 219 18.57 14.98 15.22
N THR A 220 17.72 14.82 14.20
CA THR A 220 16.27 14.98 14.29
C THR A 220 15.52 13.65 14.41
N LYS A 221 16.20 12.54 14.06
CA LYS A 221 15.62 11.18 13.93
C LYS A 221 14.46 11.12 12.94
N GLN A 222 14.57 11.89 11.86
CA GLN A 222 13.57 11.95 10.80
C GLN A 222 14.21 11.74 9.43
N MET A 223 13.38 11.43 8.43
CA MET A 223 13.79 11.48 7.02
C MET A 223 13.74 12.94 6.57
N ARG A 224 14.89 13.58 6.34
CA ARG A 224 15.02 15.02 6.07
C ARG A 224 15.63 15.26 4.70
N GLY A 225 15.13 16.25 3.96
CA GLY A 225 15.67 16.59 2.64
C GLY A 225 17.14 17.04 2.69
N LYS A 226 17.89 16.72 1.65
CA LYS A 226 19.24 17.23 1.38
C LYS A 226 19.27 18.02 0.07
N ASP A 227 20.12 19.04 -0.01
CA ASP A 227 20.40 19.78 -1.24
C ASP A 227 21.44 19.02 -2.10
N SER A 228 21.71 19.52 -3.30
CA SER A 228 22.63 18.90 -4.27
C SER A 228 24.10 18.95 -3.82
N ARG A 229 24.39 19.64 -2.71
CA ARG A 229 25.69 19.70 -2.02
C ARG A 229 25.71 18.84 -0.75
N GLY A 230 24.67 18.04 -0.51
CA GLY A 230 24.54 17.14 0.64
C GLY A 230 24.18 17.83 1.95
N GLN A 231 23.81 19.11 1.95
CA GLN A 231 23.43 19.84 3.14
C GLN A 231 21.96 19.59 3.48
N TRP A 232 21.66 19.36 4.76
CA TRP A 232 20.28 19.17 5.22
C TRP A 232 19.46 20.45 5.04
N ARG A 233 18.18 20.30 4.67
CA ARG A 233 17.24 21.42 4.57
C ARG A 233 17.19 22.22 5.86
N THR A 234 17.39 23.53 5.79
CA THR A 234 17.26 24.44 6.93
C THR A 234 16.52 25.72 6.52
N PRO A 235 15.56 26.23 7.31
CA PRO A 235 15.04 25.66 8.55
C PRO A 235 14.27 24.35 8.33
N PHE A 236 14.11 23.54 9.39
CA PHE A 236 13.39 22.26 9.33
C PHE A 236 12.43 22.13 10.51
N ASN A 237 11.13 21.96 10.20
CA ASN A 237 10.10 21.64 11.17
C ASN A 237 9.47 20.29 10.79
N PRO A 238 9.73 19.21 11.55
CA PRO A 238 9.22 17.87 11.21
C PRO A 238 7.70 17.72 11.38
N LEU A 239 7.04 18.67 12.06
CA LEU A 239 5.59 18.67 12.27
C LEU A 239 4.81 19.41 11.17
N MET A 240 5.51 20.15 10.31
CA MET A 240 4.88 20.92 9.25
C MET A 240 4.43 19.96 8.13
N ALA A 241 3.11 19.83 7.96
CA ALA A 241 2.55 19.12 6.82
C ALA A 241 2.70 19.96 5.55
N THR A 242 3.06 19.32 4.45
CA THR A 242 3.26 19.96 3.15
C THR A 242 2.51 19.21 2.06
N SER A 243 2.33 19.86 0.90
CA SER A 243 1.82 19.25 -0.33
C SER A 243 2.32 20.06 -1.53
N PRO A 244 2.12 19.61 -2.78
CA PRO A 244 2.42 20.42 -3.97
C PRO A 244 1.74 21.81 -3.95
N MET A 245 0.60 21.93 -3.25
CA MET A 245 -0.14 23.18 -3.09
C MET A 245 0.42 24.09 -1.99
N ASN A 246 1.32 23.60 -1.13
CA ASN A 246 1.91 24.33 -0.01
C ASN A 246 3.44 24.10 0.05
N ASN A 247 4.15 24.74 -0.90
CA ASN A 247 5.59 24.58 -1.17
C ASN A 247 6.47 25.45 -0.23
N PRO A 248 7.77 25.16 0.03
CA PRO A 248 8.73 24.33 -0.70
C PRO A 248 8.76 22.83 -0.29
N GLY A 249 7.66 22.29 0.24
CA GLY A 249 7.60 21.04 0.99
C GLY A 249 8.29 19.80 0.39
N ASP A 250 8.98 19.06 1.26
CA ASP A 250 9.64 17.80 0.93
C ASP A 250 8.69 16.59 0.97
N TYR A 251 7.47 16.77 1.48
CA TYR A 251 6.53 15.69 1.77
C TYR A 251 5.20 15.86 1.02
N THR A 252 4.68 14.76 0.47
CA THR A 252 3.40 14.68 -0.25
C THR A 252 2.24 14.52 0.73
N GLU A 253 1.43 15.56 0.91
CA GLU A 253 0.22 15.56 1.76
C GLU A 253 0.44 15.01 3.18
N ALA A 254 1.59 15.33 3.74
CA ALA A 254 2.06 14.76 4.98
C ALA A 254 3.21 15.59 5.58
N ASN A 255 3.70 15.18 6.74
CA ASN A 255 4.90 15.72 7.36
C ASN A 255 6.01 14.65 7.51
N ALA A 256 7.13 15.06 8.12
CA ALA A 256 8.28 14.18 8.32
C ALA A 256 7.97 12.97 9.20
N TRP A 257 7.12 13.14 10.22
CA TRP A 257 6.74 12.06 11.12
C TRP A 257 5.93 10.97 10.44
N GLN A 258 5.06 11.34 9.49
CA GLN A 258 4.24 10.40 8.72
C GLN A 258 5.11 9.65 7.70
N TYR A 259 5.89 10.37 6.89
CA TYR A 259 6.74 9.75 5.85
C TYR A 259 7.94 8.98 6.40
N PHE A 260 8.36 9.23 7.63
CA PHE A 260 9.43 8.47 8.29
C PHE A 260 9.24 6.94 8.18
N TRP A 261 7.98 6.50 8.17
CA TRP A 261 7.63 5.08 8.19
C TRP A 261 7.55 4.42 6.82
N THR A 262 7.67 5.15 5.71
CA THR A 262 7.58 4.58 4.36
C THR A 262 8.54 3.40 4.12
N PRO A 263 9.84 3.46 4.53
CA PRO A 263 10.75 2.34 4.33
C PRO A 263 10.36 1.06 5.07
N ALA A 264 9.51 1.14 6.10
CA ALA A 264 9.03 -0.05 6.81
C ALA A 264 8.15 -0.96 5.93
N GLN A 265 7.64 -0.45 4.79
CA GLN A 265 6.92 -1.25 3.81
C GLN A 265 7.82 -2.26 3.09
N PHE A 266 9.14 -2.07 3.05
CA PHE A 266 10.06 -2.99 2.37
C PHE A 266 11.30 -3.40 3.18
N ASP A 267 11.72 -2.59 4.15
CA ASP A 267 12.90 -2.85 5.00
C ASP A 267 12.63 -2.57 6.49
N ILE A 268 11.63 -3.24 7.07
CA ILE A 268 11.32 -3.15 8.52
C ILE A 268 12.53 -3.56 9.39
N THR A 269 13.36 -4.48 8.91
CA THR A 269 14.58 -4.90 9.60
C THR A 269 15.60 -3.76 9.63
N GLY A 270 15.86 -3.11 8.50
CA GLY A 270 16.74 -1.94 8.40
C GLY A 270 16.23 -0.76 9.21
N MET A 271 14.91 -0.49 9.20
CA MET A 271 14.29 0.52 10.06
C MET A 271 14.49 0.21 11.55
N THR A 272 14.31 -1.05 11.95
CA THR A 272 14.54 -1.49 13.33
C THR A 272 16.00 -1.30 13.73
N GLN A 273 16.95 -1.56 12.83
CA GLN A 273 18.38 -1.34 13.06
C GLN A 273 18.72 0.15 13.17
N LEU A 274 18.20 1.01 12.28
CA LEU A 274 18.37 2.47 12.34
C LEU A 274 17.89 3.05 13.68
N LEU A 275 16.80 2.49 14.21
CA LEU A 275 16.23 2.86 15.51
C LEU A 275 16.89 2.15 16.69
N LYS A 276 18.02 1.46 16.52
CA LYS A 276 18.77 0.78 17.59
C LYS A 276 17.97 -0.34 18.26
N GLY A 277 17.24 -1.11 17.47
CA GLY A 277 16.52 -2.32 17.89
C GLY A 277 15.05 -2.09 18.25
N LYS A 278 14.37 -3.17 18.67
CA LYS A 278 12.92 -3.19 18.93
C LYS A 278 12.46 -2.12 19.91
N LYS A 279 13.24 -1.85 20.96
CA LYS A 279 12.91 -0.82 21.97
C LYS A 279 12.89 0.58 21.36
N GLY A 280 13.84 0.89 20.48
CA GLY A 280 13.85 2.19 19.82
C GLY A 280 12.76 2.31 18.74
N LEU A 281 12.43 1.22 18.05
CA LEU A 281 11.23 1.14 17.21
C LEU A 281 9.97 1.47 18.02
N THR A 282 9.79 0.84 19.19
CA THR A 282 8.66 1.13 20.10
C THR A 282 8.64 2.59 20.52
N ASN A 283 9.77 3.17 20.94
CA ASN A 283 9.82 4.55 21.40
C ASN A 283 9.48 5.54 20.28
N GLN A 284 9.90 5.27 19.04
CA GLN A 284 9.59 6.12 17.89
C GLN A 284 8.10 6.02 17.52
N LEU A 285 7.51 4.81 17.55
CA LEU A 285 6.07 4.61 17.36
C LEU A 285 5.27 5.30 18.48
N ASP A 286 5.67 5.15 19.74
CA ASP A 286 5.03 5.79 20.88
C ASP A 286 5.05 7.32 20.73
N SER A 287 6.18 7.89 20.28
CA SER A 287 6.28 9.33 19.99
C SER A 287 5.35 9.73 18.86
N PHE A 288 5.31 8.96 17.78
CA PHE A 288 4.44 9.21 16.63
C PHE A 288 2.95 9.25 17.02
N PHE A 289 2.47 8.30 17.82
CA PHE A 289 1.06 8.27 18.25
C PHE A 289 0.71 9.22 19.41
N THR A 290 1.70 9.93 19.99
CA THR A 290 1.48 10.84 21.14
C THR A 290 1.76 12.31 20.84
N ILE A 291 2.68 12.62 19.93
CA ILE A 291 2.98 14.00 19.54
C ILE A 291 1.82 14.52 18.68
N ASN A 292 1.19 15.62 19.08
CA ASN A 292 0.07 16.21 18.34
C ASN A 292 0.51 16.89 17.04
N ALA A 293 -0.27 16.72 15.97
CA ALA A 293 -0.05 17.44 14.72
C ALA A 293 -0.24 18.95 14.91
N LEU A 294 0.55 19.72 14.17
CA LEU A 294 0.49 21.18 14.19
C LEU A 294 -0.55 21.65 13.15
N ASN A 295 -1.63 22.28 13.61
CA ASN A 295 -2.69 22.84 12.76
C ASN A 295 -3.18 21.86 11.67
N PRO A 296 -3.76 20.70 12.05
CA PRO A 296 -4.21 19.71 11.09
C PRO A 296 -5.18 20.32 10.07
N ASN A 297 -4.86 20.12 8.79
CA ASN A 297 -5.63 20.56 7.65
C ASN A 297 -5.91 19.38 6.72
N LYS A 298 -7.19 19.13 6.46
CA LYS A 298 -7.64 18.06 5.59
C LYS A 298 -7.09 18.11 4.17
N HIS A 299 -6.86 19.31 3.64
CA HIS A 299 -6.29 19.51 2.31
C HIS A 299 -4.79 19.19 2.25
N LEU A 300 -4.18 18.83 3.38
CA LEU A 300 -2.81 18.36 3.52
C LEU A 300 -2.79 16.93 4.07
N GLY A 301 -3.87 16.16 3.91
CA GLY A 301 -3.96 14.78 4.38
C GLY A 301 -4.00 14.62 5.91
N GLN A 302 -4.36 15.66 6.66
CA GLN A 302 -4.37 15.65 8.14
C GLN A 302 -5.80 15.53 8.69
N GLU A 303 -6.42 14.35 8.54
CA GLU A 303 -7.73 14.01 9.13
C GLU A 303 -7.68 12.70 9.90
N ALA A 304 -8.64 12.51 10.83
CA ALA A 304 -8.70 11.35 11.72
C ALA A 304 -7.38 11.13 12.49
N MET A 305 -6.99 12.17 13.24
CA MET A 305 -5.69 12.22 13.90
C MET A 305 -5.63 11.41 15.20
N ILE A 306 -4.55 10.63 15.39
CA ILE A 306 -4.12 10.08 16.67
C ILE A 306 -2.63 10.44 16.84
N GLY A 307 -2.34 11.54 17.55
CA GLY A 307 -1.01 12.13 17.52
C GLY A 307 -0.65 12.61 16.11
N GLN A 308 0.39 12.03 15.50
CA GLN A 308 0.79 12.25 14.10
C GLN A 308 0.13 11.29 13.10
N TYR A 309 -0.49 10.20 13.57
CA TYR A 309 -1.21 9.28 12.69
C TYR A 309 -2.40 9.99 12.09
N ALA A 310 -2.51 10.05 10.76
CA ALA A 310 -3.67 10.58 10.06
C ALA A 310 -4.33 9.43 9.28
N HIS A 311 -5.52 9.00 9.70
CA HIS A 311 -6.18 7.88 9.01
C HIS A 311 -6.77 8.27 7.66
N GLY A 312 -7.11 9.55 7.47
CA GLY A 312 -7.72 10.03 6.23
C GLY A 312 -6.75 10.15 5.06
N ASN A 313 -5.50 9.66 5.19
CA ASN A 313 -4.50 9.65 4.12
C ASN A 313 -3.54 8.44 4.24
N GLU A 314 -3.20 7.91 3.07
CA GLU A 314 -2.55 6.63 2.82
C GLU A 314 -1.15 6.42 3.41
N PRO A 315 -0.28 7.45 3.56
CA PRO A 315 1.05 7.27 4.14
C PRO A 315 1.03 6.66 5.55
N SER A 316 -0.08 6.80 6.27
CA SER A 316 -0.20 6.29 7.65
C SER A 316 -0.71 4.85 7.76
N HIS A 317 -1.31 4.28 6.70
CA HIS A 317 -2.19 3.10 6.82
C HIS A 317 -1.52 1.85 7.41
N HIS A 318 -0.22 1.66 7.18
CA HIS A 318 0.55 0.52 7.70
C HIS A 318 1.13 0.72 9.10
N ILE A 319 1.17 1.96 9.63
CA ILE A 319 2.02 2.32 10.77
C ILE A 319 1.60 1.62 12.07
N ALA A 320 0.30 1.52 12.35
CA ALA A 320 -0.18 0.87 13.58
C ALA A 320 0.20 -0.63 13.64
N TYR A 321 0.33 -1.28 12.48
CA TYR A 321 0.78 -2.66 12.36
C TYR A 321 2.28 -2.83 12.63
N LEU A 322 3.09 -1.76 12.55
CA LEU A 322 4.54 -1.83 12.80
C LEU A 322 4.88 -2.20 14.24
N TYR A 323 3.97 -1.96 15.20
CA TYR A 323 4.11 -2.47 16.57
C TYR A 323 4.27 -3.99 16.62
N ALA A 324 3.78 -4.76 15.64
CA ALA A 324 3.98 -6.22 15.56
C ALA A 324 5.46 -6.63 15.51
N PHE A 325 6.34 -5.73 15.05
CA PHE A 325 7.79 -5.91 14.99
C PHE A 325 8.54 -5.32 16.20
N SER A 326 7.82 -4.62 17.07
CA SER A 326 8.34 -3.94 18.26
C SER A 326 8.43 -4.87 19.48
N ASP A 327 8.82 -4.33 20.64
CA ASP A 327 8.76 -5.05 21.93
C ASP A 327 7.42 -4.86 22.68
N LYS A 328 6.45 -4.15 22.08
CA LYS A 328 5.10 -3.91 22.61
C LYS A 328 3.99 -4.11 21.56
N PRO A 329 3.87 -5.29 20.91
CA PRO A 329 2.89 -5.55 19.86
C PRO A 329 1.42 -5.30 20.25
N GLN A 330 1.07 -5.48 21.52
CA GLN A 330 -0.26 -5.22 22.06
C GLN A 330 -0.72 -3.76 21.91
N LYS A 331 0.22 -2.80 21.87
CA LYS A 331 -0.11 -1.38 21.64
C LYS A 331 -0.67 -1.16 20.23
N GLY A 332 -0.06 -1.79 19.23
CA GLY A 332 -0.55 -1.75 17.85
C GLY A 332 -1.96 -2.34 17.73
N LYS A 333 -2.20 -3.50 18.34
CA LYS A 333 -3.52 -4.13 18.37
C LYS A 333 -4.60 -3.21 18.97
N ALA A 334 -4.27 -2.49 20.05
CA ALA A 334 -5.17 -1.51 20.67
C ALA A 334 -5.43 -0.31 19.74
N LEU A 335 -4.38 0.25 19.11
CA LEU A 335 -4.50 1.35 18.16
C LEU A 335 -5.32 0.97 16.92
N ILE A 336 -5.08 -0.20 16.33
CA ILE A 336 -5.86 -0.72 15.19
C ILE A 336 -7.34 -0.82 15.57
N THR A 337 -7.65 -1.33 16.76
CA THR A 337 -9.04 -1.40 17.27
C THR A 337 -9.64 0.00 17.44
N GLN A 338 -8.87 0.95 17.97
CA GLN A 338 -9.30 2.34 18.13
C GLN A 338 -9.63 2.99 16.78
N ILE A 339 -8.72 2.88 15.80
CA ILE A 339 -8.88 3.40 14.43
C ILE A 339 -10.15 2.81 13.80
N TYR A 340 -10.30 1.48 13.85
CA TYR A 340 -11.46 0.77 13.32
C TYR A 340 -12.78 1.27 13.91
N GLN A 341 -12.83 1.50 15.22
CA GLN A 341 -14.05 1.91 15.92
C GLN A 341 -14.38 3.40 15.76
N GLN A 342 -13.37 4.27 15.68
CA GLN A 342 -13.56 5.72 15.70
C GLN A 342 -13.74 6.33 14.31
N PHE A 343 -13.13 5.75 13.27
CA PHE A 343 -13.02 6.41 11.97
C PHE A 343 -13.91 5.82 10.88
N TYR A 344 -14.76 4.86 11.23
CA TYR A 344 -15.72 4.24 10.32
C TYR A 344 -17.14 4.27 10.89
N GLY A 345 -18.10 4.60 10.04
CA GLY A 345 -19.51 4.74 10.37
C GLY A 345 -20.44 4.34 9.23
N ASP A 346 -21.70 4.14 9.57
CA ASP A 346 -22.79 3.71 8.69
C ASP A 346 -23.61 4.86 8.11
N GLY A 347 -23.24 6.11 8.43
CA GLY A 347 -23.86 7.32 7.89
C GLY A 347 -23.15 7.89 6.65
N PRO A 348 -23.69 8.96 6.04
CA PRO A 348 -23.11 9.61 4.85
C PRO A 348 -21.68 10.15 5.05
N THR A 349 -21.29 10.48 6.28
CA THR A 349 -19.93 10.91 6.66
C THR A 349 -19.13 9.77 7.31
N GLY A 350 -19.56 8.53 7.10
CA GLY A 350 -19.03 7.35 7.76
C GLY A 350 -17.68 6.85 7.25
N MET A 351 -17.18 7.41 6.14
CA MET A 351 -15.78 7.26 5.74
C MET A 351 -15.09 8.60 5.98
N ILE A 352 -13.99 8.58 6.75
CA ILE A 352 -13.19 9.78 6.97
C ILE A 352 -12.10 9.85 5.89
N GLY A 353 -11.89 11.03 5.31
CA GLY A 353 -11.03 11.19 4.13
C GLY A 353 -11.72 10.77 2.84
N ASN A 354 -10.96 10.76 1.76
CA ASN A 354 -11.41 10.17 0.50
C ASN A 354 -11.34 8.63 0.62
N ASP A 355 -12.21 7.90 -0.07
CA ASP A 355 -12.12 6.43 -0.09
C ASP A 355 -11.03 5.91 -1.05
N ASP A 356 -10.51 6.82 -1.89
CA ASP A 356 -9.41 6.63 -2.84
C ASP A 356 -9.46 5.31 -3.59
N CYS A 357 -10.51 5.21 -4.41
CA CYS A 357 -10.75 4.05 -5.25
C CYS A 357 -10.87 2.73 -4.45
N GLY A 358 -11.38 2.78 -3.22
CA GLY A 358 -11.61 1.61 -2.38
C GLY A 358 -10.43 1.27 -1.46
N GLN A 359 -9.40 2.11 -1.40
CA GLN A 359 -8.24 1.90 -0.54
C GLN A 359 -8.60 1.94 0.96
N MET A 360 -9.35 2.95 1.41
CA MET A 360 -9.84 3.02 2.79
C MET A 360 -10.78 1.86 3.12
N SER A 361 -11.70 1.55 2.19
CA SER A 361 -12.55 0.38 2.27
C SER A 361 -11.77 -0.93 2.39
N ALA A 362 -10.66 -1.10 1.64
CA ALA A 362 -9.80 -2.28 1.71
C ALA A 362 -9.08 -2.38 3.06
N TRP A 363 -8.60 -1.26 3.62
CA TRP A 363 -8.02 -1.22 4.96
C TRP A 363 -9.04 -1.73 5.99
N TYR A 364 -10.28 -1.23 5.95
CA TYR A 364 -11.35 -1.67 6.85
C TYR A 364 -11.63 -3.18 6.73
N ILE A 365 -11.66 -3.72 5.50
CA ILE A 365 -11.91 -5.15 5.26
C ILE A 365 -10.77 -5.99 5.84
N PHE A 366 -9.51 -5.67 5.52
CA PHE A 366 -8.34 -6.36 6.08
C PHE A 366 -8.33 -6.33 7.61
N THR A 367 -8.55 -5.15 8.19
CA THR A 367 -8.62 -4.97 9.65
C THR A 367 -9.76 -5.79 10.26
N THR A 368 -10.93 -5.85 9.61
CA THR A 368 -12.05 -6.71 10.07
C THR A 368 -11.62 -8.18 10.17
N LEU A 369 -10.85 -8.67 9.19
CA LEU A 369 -10.32 -10.03 9.15
C LEU A 369 -9.13 -10.26 10.10
N GLY A 370 -8.50 -9.18 10.58
CA GLY A 370 -7.46 -9.21 11.60
C GLY A 370 -6.03 -9.27 11.10
N PHE A 371 -5.77 -8.93 9.84
CA PHE A 371 -4.42 -8.88 9.26
C PHE A 371 -4.32 -7.86 8.13
N TYR A 372 -3.13 -7.35 7.83
CA TYR A 372 -2.91 -6.30 6.83
C TYR A 372 -1.58 -6.47 6.06
N PRO A 373 -1.54 -6.21 4.74
CA PRO A 373 -0.32 -6.27 3.95
C PRO A 373 0.57 -5.03 4.18
N VAL A 374 1.40 -5.04 5.24
CA VAL A 374 2.35 -3.93 5.50
C VAL A 374 3.39 -3.81 4.39
N ASN A 375 3.89 -4.94 3.91
CA ASN A 375 4.70 -5.02 2.70
C ASN A 375 3.78 -5.51 1.58
N PRO A 376 3.60 -4.73 0.50
CA PRO A 376 2.61 -5.04 -0.52
C PRO A 376 2.99 -6.24 -1.41
N VAL A 377 4.24 -6.72 -1.37
CA VAL A 377 4.79 -7.64 -2.39
C VAL A 377 5.42 -8.93 -1.82
N ASN A 378 5.78 -8.97 -0.54
CA ASN A 378 6.43 -10.16 0.04
C ASN A 378 5.45 -11.32 0.31
N GLY A 379 4.16 -11.11 0.13
CA GLY A 379 3.11 -12.10 0.35
C GLY A 379 2.78 -12.38 1.82
N ASP A 380 3.26 -11.58 2.78
CA ASP A 380 2.91 -11.71 4.19
C ASP A 380 1.86 -10.69 4.63
N PHE A 381 0.91 -11.14 5.45
CA PHE A 381 -0.08 -10.28 6.10
C PHE A 381 0.21 -10.19 7.59
N VAL A 382 0.55 -8.99 8.06
CA VAL A 382 0.87 -8.72 9.47
C VAL A 382 -0.39 -8.81 10.31
N LEU A 383 -0.32 -9.58 11.40
CA LEU A 383 -1.45 -9.84 12.28
C LEU A 383 -1.76 -8.61 13.15
N GLY A 384 -3.02 -8.20 13.14
CA GLY A 384 -3.64 -7.32 14.12
C GLY A 384 -4.51 -8.15 15.08
N LEU A 385 -5.81 -7.86 15.07
CA LEU A 385 -6.88 -8.65 15.70
C LEU A 385 -8.14 -8.56 14.84
N PRO A 386 -8.89 -9.65 14.63
CA PRO A 386 -10.17 -9.57 13.93
C PRO A 386 -11.14 -8.70 14.72
N GLN A 387 -11.89 -7.87 14.01
CA GLN A 387 -12.86 -6.95 14.64
C GLN A 387 -14.27 -7.55 14.72
N VAL A 388 -14.39 -8.84 14.38
CA VAL A 388 -15.60 -9.66 14.47
C VAL A 388 -15.29 -10.95 15.19
N ARG A 389 -16.30 -11.60 15.78
CA ARG A 389 -16.12 -12.89 16.46
C ARG A 389 -15.80 -14.01 15.47
N HIS A 390 -16.44 -13.98 14.31
CA HIS A 390 -16.26 -14.96 13.27
C HIS A 390 -16.35 -14.31 11.89
N ALA A 391 -15.48 -14.76 10.98
CA ALA A 391 -15.56 -14.45 9.56
C ALA A 391 -15.22 -15.67 8.71
N GLN A 392 -15.76 -15.72 7.50
CA GLN A 392 -15.45 -16.72 6.50
C GLN A 392 -15.03 -16.03 5.21
N VAL A 393 -13.89 -16.44 4.64
CA VAL A 393 -13.40 -15.95 3.36
C VAL A 393 -13.37 -17.10 2.37
N HIS A 394 -14.06 -16.93 1.24
CA HIS A 394 -14.09 -17.89 0.14
C HIS A 394 -12.90 -17.62 -0.81
N LEU A 395 -11.92 -18.52 -0.83
CA LEU A 395 -10.59 -18.29 -1.42
C LEU A 395 -10.40 -18.90 -2.83
N GLY A 396 -11.50 -19.16 -3.55
CA GLY A 396 -11.46 -19.93 -4.80
C GLY A 396 -11.31 -21.44 -4.56
N ASP A 397 -11.47 -22.25 -5.61
CA ASP A 397 -11.34 -23.72 -5.58
C ASP A 397 -12.13 -24.42 -4.44
N GLN A 398 -13.28 -23.86 -4.07
CA GLN A 398 -14.12 -24.30 -2.96
C GLN A 398 -13.44 -24.29 -1.57
N LYS A 399 -12.27 -23.65 -1.44
CA LYS A 399 -11.57 -23.49 -0.17
C LYS A 399 -12.19 -22.36 0.65
N LEU A 400 -12.24 -22.59 1.96
CA LEU A 400 -12.78 -21.66 2.95
C LEU A 400 -11.73 -21.40 4.02
N LEU A 401 -11.51 -20.13 4.32
CA LEU A 401 -10.78 -19.70 5.50
C LEU A 401 -11.78 -19.24 6.55
N SER A 402 -11.83 -19.94 7.67
CA SER A 402 -12.58 -19.54 8.87
C SER A 402 -11.65 -18.74 9.79
N ILE A 403 -12.10 -17.57 10.23
CA ILE A 403 -11.37 -16.70 11.16
C ILE A 403 -12.21 -16.60 12.42
N GLU A 404 -11.61 -16.91 13.56
CA GLU A 404 -12.26 -16.84 14.86
C GLU A 404 -11.49 -15.91 15.80
N ASN A 405 -12.22 -15.03 16.48
CA ASN A 405 -11.68 -14.19 17.54
C ASN A 405 -12.25 -14.59 18.89
N GLN A 406 -11.41 -15.21 19.71
CA GLN A 406 -11.71 -15.64 21.08
C GLN A 406 -11.03 -14.73 22.12
N ILE A 407 -10.25 -13.74 21.67
CA ILE A 407 -9.47 -12.85 22.51
C ILE A 407 -10.37 -11.83 23.22
N LYS A 408 -10.21 -11.69 24.54
CA LYS A 408 -10.97 -10.74 25.38
C LYS A 408 -10.22 -9.46 25.73
N ASN A 409 -8.89 -9.44 25.59
CA ASN A 409 -8.01 -8.29 25.86
C ASN A 409 -6.99 -8.18 24.71
N HIS A 410 -6.33 -7.06 24.42
CA HIS A 410 -5.42 -6.97 23.26
C HIS A 410 -4.13 -7.85 23.34
N GLN A 411 -4.14 -8.86 24.22
CA GLN A 411 -3.11 -9.86 24.42
C GLN A 411 -3.63 -11.21 23.90
N GLY A 412 -2.87 -11.84 23.01
CA GLY A 412 -3.22 -13.16 22.49
C GLY A 412 -2.39 -13.52 21.27
N ILE A 413 -2.45 -14.80 20.92
CA ILE A 413 -1.72 -15.41 19.82
C ILE A 413 -2.69 -15.82 18.72
N ALA A 414 -2.21 -15.89 17.49
CA ALA A 414 -2.96 -16.51 16.42
C ALA A 414 -2.48 -17.95 16.22
N LYS A 415 -3.39 -18.85 15.85
CA LYS A 415 -3.08 -20.21 15.39
C LYS A 415 -3.71 -20.43 14.04
N PHE A 416 -2.91 -20.78 13.05
CA PHE A 416 -3.37 -21.23 11.75
C PHE A 416 -3.25 -22.75 11.68
N ASN A 417 -4.38 -23.45 11.53
CA ASN A 417 -4.44 -24.91 11.51
C ASN A 417 -3.61 -25.54 12.64
N GLN A 418 -3.84 -25.07 13.87
CA GLN A 418 -3.15 -25.45 15.12
C GLN A 418 -1.69 -24.98 15.27
N LYS A 419 -1.06 -24.43 14.23
CA LYS A 419 0.28 -23.87 14.29
C LYS A 419 0.26 -22.41 14.75
N THR A 420 1.03 -22.09 15.80
CA THR A 420 1.15 -20.71 16.30
C THR A 420 1.77 -19.80 15.24
N ILE A 421 1.15 -18.63 15.05
CA ILE A 421 1.61 -17.52 14.22
C ILE A 421 1.83 -16.31 15.12
N HIS A 422 3.01 -15.69 15.03
CA HIS A 422 3.39 -14.60 15.92
C HIS A 422 3.19 -13.21 15.30
N THR A 423 3.70 -12.99 14.09
CA THR A 423 3.78 -11.66 13.48
C THR A 423 2.96 -11.55 12.20
N ALA A 424 3.11 -12.51 11.28
CA ALA A 424 2.47 -12.45 9.99
C ALA A 424 2.07 -13.85 9.50
N ILE A 425 1.01 -13.90 8.69
CA ILE A 425 0.57 -15.11 7.97
C ILE A 425 0.82 -14.91 6.47
N SER A 426 1.42 -15.90 5.81
CA SER A 426 1.69 -15.80 4.38
C SER A 426 0.44 -16.06 3.54
N TYR A 427 0.41 -15.48 2.34
CA TYR A 427 -0.61 -15.65 1.33
C TYR A 427 -0.83 -17.13 0.98
N ASN A 428 0.27 -17.88 0.81
CA ASN A 428 0.21 -19.31 0.52
C ASN A 428 -0.42 -20.12 1.66
N ASN A 429 -0.24 -19.70 2.91
CA ASN A 429 -0.94 -20.32 4.04
C ASN A 429 -2.42 -19.97 4.01
N LEU A 430 -2.79 -18.70 3.82
CA LEU A 430 -4.19 -18.30 3.70
C LEU A 430 -4.92 -19.10 2.61
N LEU A 431 -4.33 -19.23 1.41
CA LEU A 431 -4.89 -19.98 0.28
C LEU A 431 -5.04 -21.50 0.49
N GLN A 432 -4.48 -22.07 1.56
CA GLN A 432 -4.78 -23.45 1.94
C GLN A 432 -6.18 -23.58 2.55
N GLY A 433 -6.77 -22.48 3.03
CA GLY A 433 -8.00 -22.50 3.83
C GLY A 433 -7.78 -23.09 5.22
N GLY A 434 -8.87 -23.42 5.90
CA GLY A 434 -8.85 -23.94 7.27
C GLY A 434 -9.16 -22.86 8.30
N ASN A 435 -8.56 -22.96 9.50
CA ASN A 435 -8.94 -22.15 10.66
C ASN A 435 -7.79 -21.24 11.11
N LEU A 436 -8.06 -19.94 11.17
CA LEU A 436 -7.21 -18.93 11.80
C LEU A 436 -7.89 -18.47 13.10
N VAL A 437 -7.43 -18.99 14.23
CA VAL A 437 -8.01 -18.73 15.56
C VAL A 437 -7.11 -17.79 16.34
N PHE A 438 -7.67 -16.67 16.80
CA PHE A 438 -7.03 -15.73 17.70
C PHE A 438 -7.49 -16.04 19.13
N GLN A 439 -6.56 -16.39 20.04
CA GLN A 439 -6.86 -16.84 21.41
C GLN A 439 -5.81 -16.42 22.45
#